data_AF-A0A6L2PG46-F1
#
_entry.id   AF-A0A6L2PG46-F1
#
_cell.length_a   1.000
_cell.length_b   1.000
_cell.length_c   1.000
_cell.angle_alpha   90.00
_cell.angle_beta   90.00
_cell.angle_gamma   90.00
#
_symmetry.space_group_name_H-M   'P 1'
#
loop_
_entity.id
_entity.type
_entity.pdbx_description
1 polymer ?
#
loop_
_entity_poly.entity_id
_entity_poly.type
_entity_poly.pdbx_seq_one_letter_code
_entity_poly.pdbx_strand_id
1 'polypeptide(L)'
;MWLSYREHTDACSIQHGRNGRESRLPAVPHLKVDGYCAETRTVYEFNGCYWHACPRCQSLRDVPTLAEDTLAQRYERTMDRLQRITQAGYTVEVQWECDFDREILQKHPELERLPIVEQSPL
;
A
#
# COMPACT_ATOMS: atom_id res chain seq x y z
N MET A 1 5.29 -0.68 -9.32
CA MET A 1 5.40 0.64 -9.96
C MET A 1 5.90 1.65 -8.94
N TRP A 2 5.27 1.82 -7.78
CA TRP A 2 5.81 2.65 -6.69
C TRP A 2 7.04 2.06 -5.95
N LEU A 3 7.02 0.78 -5.57
CA LEU A 3 8.18 0.17 -4.88
C LEU A 3 9.47 0.17 -5.72
N SER A 4 9.36 -0.06 -7.03
CA SER A 4 10.50 0.01 -7.95
C SER A 4 11.03 1.45 -8.07
N TYR A 5 10.15 2.46 -8.01
CA TYR A 5 10.57 3.85 -7.94
C TYR A 5 11.31 4.15 -6.63
N ARG A 6 10.83 3.62 -5.49
CA ARG A 6 11.52 3.73 -4.19
C ARG A 6 12.89 3.03 -4.20
N GLU A 7 13.02 1.84 -4.80
CA GLU A 7 14.32 1.14 -4.91
C GLU A 7 15.37 1.92 -5.73
N HIS A 8 14.95 2.77 -6.67
CA HIS A 8 15.86 3.65 -7.42
C HIS A 8 16.19 4.97 -6.71
N THR A 9 15.34 5.41 -5.78
CA THR A 9 15.46 6.72 -5.11
C THR A 9 16.06 6.60 -3.72
N ASP A 10 15.63 5.59 -2.97
CA ASP A 10 16.26 5.16 -1.75
C ASP A 10 17.38 4.19 -2.14
N ALA A 11 18.61 4.51 -1.77
CA ALA A 11 19.78 3.68 -2.06
C ALA A 11 19.79 2.36 -1.24
N CYS A 12 18.70 1.60 -1.20
CA CYS A 12 18.61 0.31 -0.55
C CYS A 12 17.84 -0.74 -1.37
N SER A 13 18.20 -2.01 -1.17
CA SER A 13 17.55 -3.13 -1.86
C SER A 13 16.24 -3.47 -1.16
N ILE A 14 15.12 -3.18 -1.83
CA ILE A 14 13.79 -3.44 -1.29
C ILE A 14 13.40 -4.88 -1.61
N GLN A 15 13.23 -5.68 -0.57
CA GLN A 15 12.63 -7.00 -0.70
C GLN A 15 11.14 -6.81 -1.00
N HIS A 16 10.65 -7.36 -2.10
CA HIS A 16 9.23 -7.36 -2.47
C HIS A 16 8.90 -8.56 -3.37
N GLY A 17 7.61 -8.93 -3.46
CA GLY A 17 7.16 -10.12 -4.19
C GLY A 17 7.62 -10.20 -5.66
N ARG A 18 7.83 -9.06 -6.33
CA ARG A 18 8.36 -9.00 -7.71
C ARG A 18 9.88 -9.30 -7.82
N ASN A 19 10.62 -9.29 -6.72
CA ASN A 19 12.05 -9.62 -6.62
C ASN A 19 12.25 -11.08 -6.14
N GLY A 20 11.21 -11.91 -6.18
CA GLY A 20 11.29 -13.35 -5.93
C GLY A 20 11.39 -13.77 -4.46
N ARG A 21 11.21 -12.85 -3.51
CA ARG A 21 11.15 -13.14 -2.07
C ARG A 21 9.88 -12.53 -1.47
N GLU A 22 9.11 -13.33 -0.73
CA GLU A 22 8.05 -12.78 0.14
C GLU A 22 8.71 -11.92 1.22
N SER A 23 8.31 -10.65 1.32
CA SER A 23 8.86 -9.74 2.33
C SER A 23 8.26 -10.07 3.68
N ARG A 24 9.01 -10.86 4.44
CA ARG A 24 8.69 -11.22 5.83
C ARG A 24 9.62 -10.45 6.75
N LEU A 25 9.04 -9.77 7.72
CA LEU A 25 9.79 -9.01 8.71
C LEU A 25 10.37 -9.95 9.77
N PRO A 26 11.67 -9.91 10.07
CA PRO A 26 12.28 -10.81 11.06
C PRO A 26 11.62 -10.77 12.46
N ALA A 27 11.20 -9.59 12.93
CA ALA A 27 10.58 -9.45 14.24
C ALA A 27 9.09 -9.82 14.27
N VAL A 28 8.42 -9.87 13.11
CA VAL A 28 7.00 -10.24 12.97
C VAL A 28 6.80 -11.11 11.71
N PRO A 29 7.31 -12.35 11.70
CA PRO A 29 7.44 -13.18 10.49
C PRO A 29 6.10 -13.64 9.88
N HIS A 30 5.00 -13.47 10.63
CA HIS A 30 3.64 -13.76 10.19
C HIS A 30 3.00 -12.59 9.42
N LEU A 31 3.54 -11.37 9.53
CA LEU A 31 3.09 -10.22 8.75
C LEU A 31 3.84 -10.18 7.42
N LYS A 32 3.08 -10.33 6.34
CA LYS A 32 3.56 -10.05 4.97
C LYS A 32 3.50 -8.55 4.75
N VAL A 33 4.48 -7.98 4.06
CA VAL A 33 4.53 -6.56 3.67
C VAL A 33 4.81 -6.43 2.18
N ASP A 34 4.49 -5.28 1.58
CA ASP A 34 4.72 -5.08 0.16
C ASP A 34 6.20 -4.87 -0.15
N GLY A 35 6.90 -4.09 0.67
CA GLY A 35 8.33 -3.80 0.55
C GLY A 35 9.04 -3.74 1.91
N TYR A 36 10.28 -4.22 1.97
CA TYR A 36 11.12 -4.10 3.17
C TYR A 36 12.57 -3.78 2.82
N CYS A 37 13.11 -2.74 3.43
CA CYS A 37 14.50 -2.31 3.37
C CYS A 37 15.17 -2.59 4.72
N ALA A 38 16.11 -3.53 4.74
CA ALA A 38 16.71 -4.03 5.98
C ALA A 38 17.71 -3.04 6.58
N GLU A 39 18.37 -2.27 5.71
CA GLU A 39 19.39 -1.27 6.04
C GLU A 39 18.82 -0.14 6.89
N THR A 40 17.62 0.35 6.54
CA THR A 40 16.92 1.41 7.27
C THR A 40 15.85 0.90 8.22
N ARG A 41 15.56 -0.41 8.19
CA ARG A 41 14.39 -1.03 8.84
C ARG A 41 13.08 -0.34 8.43
N THR A 42 12.99 0.10 7.17
CA THR A 42 11.78 0.72 6.61
C THR A 42 10.92 -0.33 5.90
N VAL A 43 9.63 -0.29 6.20
CA VAL A 43 8.59 -1.05 5.53
C VAL A 43 7.83 -0.12 4.61
N TYR A 44 7.65 -0.54 3.36
CA TYR A 44 6.90 0.19 2.35
C TYR A 44 5.59 -0.55 2.08
N GLU A 45 4.48 0.16 2.17
CA GLU A 45 3.12 -0.36 1.98
C GLU A 45 2.42 0.42 0.88
N PHE A 46 1.94 -0.28 -0.14
CA PHE A 46 1.16 0.31 -1.22
C PHE A 46 -0.31 -0.06 -1.06
N ASN A 47 -1.07 0.83 -0.45
CA ASN A 47 -2.46 0.56 -0.11
C ASN A 47 -3.39 0.85 -1.31
N GLY A 48 -3.84 -0.21 -1.96
CA GLY A 48 -4.96 -0.14 -2.92
C GLY A 48 -6.23 0.39 -2.24
N CYS A 49 -6.86 1.42 -2.81
CA CYS A 49 -7.89 2.20 -2.13
C CYS A 49 -9.15 1.39 -1.79
N TYR A 50 -9.52 0.44 -2.64
CA TYR A 50 -10.65 -0.45 -2.40
C TYR A 50 -10.34 -1.51 -1.32
N TRP A 51 -9.22 -2.21 -1.45
CA TRP A 51 -8.83 -3.32 -0.55
C TRP A 51 -8.50 -2.86 0.87
N HIS A 52 -7.90 -1.68 0.99
CA HIS A 52 -7.52 -1.07 2.27
C HIS A 52 -8.50 0.00 2.75
N ALA A 53 -9.63 0.16 2.05
CA ALA A 53 -10.69 1.10 2.36
C ALA A 53 -10.18 2.53 2.65
N CYS A 54 -9.57 3.15 1.65
CA CYS A 54 -9.05 4.50 1.74
C CYS A 54 -10.14 5.47 2.24
N PRO A 55 -9.89 6.22 3.33
CA PRO A 55 -10.90 7.07 3.95
C PRO A 55 -11.30 8.26 3.08
N ARG A 56 -10.53 8.57 2.03
CA ARG A 56 -10.80 9.65 1.07
C ARG A 56 -11.62 9.18 -0.14
N CYS A 57 -11.51 7.90 -0.50
CA CYS A 57 -12.17 7.34 -1.68
C CYS A 57 -13.46 6.59 -1.33
N GLN A 58 -13.56 6.08 -0.09
CA GLN A 58 -14.63 5.18 0.34
C GLN A 58 -15.57 5.89 1.32
N SER A 59 -16.69 6.40 0.83
CA SER A 59 -17.70 7.12 1.62
C SER A 59 -18.70 6.19 2.32
N LEU A 60 -19.01 5.03 1.74
CA LEU A 60 -19.96 4.06 2.27
C LEU A 60 -19.28 3.06 3.22
N ARG A 61 -18.76 3.57 4.34
CA ARG A 61 -17.88 2.79 5.22
C ARG A 61 -18.58 1.67 5.99
N ASP A 62 -19.85 1.87 6.33
CA ASP A 62 -20.63 0.95 7.16
C ASP A 62 -21.51 -0.01 6.36
N VAL A 63 -21.46 0.06 5.03
CA VAL A 63 -22.19 -0.86 4.15
C VAL A 63 -21.40 -2.18 4.05
N PRO A 64 -22.04 -3.33 4.31
CA PRO A 64 -21.41 -4.63 4.08
C PRO A 64 -21.02 -4.79 2.61
N THR A 65 -19.80 -5.24 2.37
CA THR A 65 -19.36 -5.66 1.04
C THR A 65 -19.91 -7.06 0.73
N LEU A 66 -19.69 -7.52 -0.51
CA LEU A 66 -20.01 -8.89 -0.92
C LEU A 66 -19.29 -9.97 -0.10
N ALA A 67 -18.25 -9.60 0.65
CA ALA A 67 -17.48 -10.49 1.52
C ALA A 67 -17.93 -10.44 3.00
N GLU A 68 -19.11 -9.86 3.28
CA GLU A 68 -19.71 -9.72 4.62
C GLU A 68 -18.88 -8.91 5.63
N ASP A 69 -17.81 -8.25 5.19
CA ASP A 69 -17.08 -7.23 5.95
C ASP A 69 -17.48 -5.83 5.52
N THR A 70 -17.25 -4.82 6.37
CA THR A 70 -17.45 -3.41 6.01
C THR A 70 -16.13 -2.76 5.59
N LEU A 71 -16.22 -1.68 4.81
CA LEU A 71 -15.03 -0.88 4.47
C LEU A 71 -14.42 -0.23 5.73
N ALA A 72 -15.23 0.08 6.76
CA ALA A 72 -14.73 0.49 8.06
C ALA A 72 -13.83 -0.59 8.69
N GLN A 73 -14.28 -1.84 8.73
CA GLN A 73 -13.49 -2.96 9.26
C GLN A 73 -12.21 -3.22 8.45
N ARG A 74 -12.24 -3.07 7.12
CA ARG A 74 -11.03 -3.16 6.28
C ARG A 74 -10.00 -2.09 6.63
N TYR A 75 -10.47 -0.86 6.81
CA TYR A 75 -9.61 0.25 7.20
C TYR A 75 -9.00 0.03 8.59
N GLU A 76 -9.81 -0.39 9.57
CA GLU A 76 -9.33 -0.70 10.92
C GLU A 76 -8.27 -1.80 10.90
N ARG A 77 -8.52 -2.92 10.19
CA ARG A 77 -7.52 -3.99 10.03
C ARG A 77 -6.23 -3.49 9.38
N THR A 78 -6.34 -2.59 8.40
CA THR A 78 -5.18 -1.97 7.76
C THR A 78 -4.39 -1.16 8.79
N MET A 79 -5.05 -0.29 9.56
CA MET A 79 -4.39 0.55 10.56
C MET A 79 -3.78 -0.27 11.71
N ASP A 80 -4.49 -1.27 12.21
CA ASP A 80 -3.99 -2.20 13.23
C ASP A 80 -2.72 -2.93 12.76
N ARG A 81 -2.69 -3.34 11.49
CA ARG A 81 -1.50 -3.98 10.91
C ARG A 81 -0.32 -3.02 10.84
N LEU A 82 -0.52 -1.79 10.36
CA LEU A 82 0.53 -0.76 10.30
C LEU A 82 1.05 -0.42 11.70
N GLN A 83 0.16 -0.34 12.69
CA GLN A 83 0.52 -0.09 14.08
C GLN A 83 1.37 -1.24 14.65
N ARG A 84 1.01 -2.49 14.41
CA ARG A 84 1.79 -3.66 14.86
C ARG A 84 3.21 -3.67 14.27
N ILE A 85 3.35 -3.30 13.00
CA ILE A 85 4.66 -3.18 12.34
C ILE A 85 5.47 -2.07 13.01
N THR A 86 4.86 -0.91 13.25
CA THR A 86 5.52 0.22 13.92
C THR A 86 5.95 -0.14 15.34
N GLN A 87 5.09 -0.81 16.11
CA GLN A 87 5.39 -1.28 17.48
C GLN A 87 6.50 -2.32 17.52
N ALA A 88 6.72 -3.08 16.45
CA ALA A 88 7.85 -4.00 16.30
C ALA A 88 9.19 -3.28 15.99
N GLY A 89 9.20 -1.95 15.97
CA GLY A 89 10.40 -1.14 15.81
C GLY A 89 10.82 -0.93 14.35
N TYR A 90 9.84 -0.88 13.44
CA TYR A 90 10.04 -0.55 12.03
C TYR A 90 9.48 0.83 11.72
N THR A 91 10.14 1.53 10.80
CA THR A 91 9.56 2.71 10.15
C THR A 91 8.59 2.23 9.08
N VAL A 92 7.40 2.83 8.99
CA VAL A 92 6.40 2.44 7.98
C VAL A 92 6.09 3.63 7.08
N GLU A 93 6.36 3.48 5.79
CA GLU A 93 6.00 4.43 4.74
C GLU A 93 4.85 3.87 3.91
N VAL A 94 3.74 4.60 3.89
CA VAL A 94 2.51 4.20 3.21
C VAL A 94 2.24 5.12 2.04
N GLN A 95 2.03 4.53 0.86
CA GLN A 95 1.48 5.23 -0.30
C GLN A 95 0.10 4.67 -0.61
N TRP A 96 -0.88 5.56 -0.68
CA TRP A 96 -2.20 5.19 -1.19
C TRP A 96 -2.23 5.26 -2.71
N GLU A 97 -2.94 4.32 -3.32
CA GLU A 97 -3.14 4.26 -4.77
C GLU A 97 -3.64 5.59 -5.33
N CYS A 98 -4.69 6.19 -4.74
CA CYS A 98 -5.23 7.47 -5.21
C CYS A 98 -4.25 8.65 -5.13
N ASP A 99 -3.29 8.62 -4.20
CA ASP A 99 -2.24 9.64 -4.12
C ASP A 99 -1.20 9.41 -5.21
N PHE A 100 -0.80 8.15 -5.39
CA PHE A 100 0.16 7.78 -6.42
C PHE A 100 -0.38 8.11 -7.81
N ASP A 101 -1.62 7.77 -8.10
CA ASP A 101 -2.28 8.08 -9.37
C ASP A 101 -2.32 9.59 -9.60
N ARG A 102 -2.66 10.39 -8.58
CA ARG A 102 -2.66 11.84 -8.68
C ARG A 102 -1.27 12.40 -8.97
N GLU A 103 -0.24 11.91 -8.30
CA GLU A 103 1.14 12.34 -8.52
C GLU A 103 1.63 11.97 -9.93
N ILE A 104 1.27 10.78 -10.42
CA ILE A 104 1.58 10.35 -11.78
C ILE A 104 0.86 11.23 -12.79
N LEU A 105 -0.44 11.49 -12.62
CA LEU A 105 -1.23 12.36 -13.49
C LEU A 105 -0.74 13.82 -13.46
N GLN A 106 -0.21 14.31 -12.34
CA GLN A 106 0.41 15.63 -12.28
C GLN A 106 1.70 15.71 -13.11
N LYS A 107 2.50 14.65 -13.11
CA LYS A 107 3.78 14.58 -13.86
C LYS A 107 3.58 14.22 -15.33
N HIS A 108 2.53 13.47 -15.62
CA HIS A 108 2.19 12.89 -16.92
C HIS A 108 0.69 13.03 -17.21
N PRO A 109 0.18 14.27 -17.38
CA PRO A 109 -1.25 14.51 -17.59
C PRO A 109 -1.82 13.81 -18.84
N GLU A 110 -0.98 13.45 -19.81
CA GLU A 110 -1.34 12.69 -21.00
C GLU A 110 -1.91 11.29 -20.70
N LEU A 111 -1.61 10.72 -19.52
CA LEU A 111 -2.06 9.37 -19.13
C LEU A 111 -3.51 9.33 -18.63
N GLU A 112 -4.14 10.48 -18.36
CA GLU A 112 -5.52 10.59 -17.88
C GLU A 112 -6.54 9.93 -18.83
N ARG A 113 -6.23 9.92 -20.13
CA ARG A 113 -7.09 9.38 -21.19
C ARG A 113 -6.84 7.91 -21.50
N LEU A 114 -5.90 7.27 -20.79
CA LEU A 114 -5.61 5.86 -20.99
C LEU A 114 -6.59 5.00 -20.17
N PRO A 115 -7.13 3.92 -20.75
CA PRO A 115 -8.12 3.05 -20.11
C PRO A 115 -7.61 2.31 -18.86
N ILE A 116 -6.34 2.49 -18.49
CA ILE A 116 -5.71 1.93 -17.29
C ILE A 116 -6.16 2.69 -16.02
N VAL A 117 -6.51 3.97 -16.13
CA VAL A 117 -6.93 4.82 -14.99
C VAL A 117 -8.44 4.74 -14.75
N GLU A 118 -9.24 4.41 -15.76
CA GLU A 118 -10.71 4.37 -15.66
C GLU A 118 -11.27 3.13 -14.94
N GLN A 119 -10.46 2.11 -14.66
CA GLN A 119 -10.95 0.85 -14.07
C GLN A 119 -10.45 0.66 -12.63
N SER A 120 -10.84 1.55 -11.74
CA SER A 120 -10.92 1.22 -10.31
C SER A 120 -12.25 0.50 -10.08
N PRO A 121 -12.27 -0.80 -9.74
CA PRO A 121 -13.52 -1.52 -9.56
C PRO A 121 -14.28 -0.94 -8.36
N LEU A 122 -15.53 -0.57 -8.61
CA LEU A 122 -16.56 -0.34 -7.59
C LEU A 122 -16.76 -1.59 -6.71
#